data_AF-A0A7X1A1M7-F1
#
_entry.id   AF-A0A7X1A1M7-F1
#
_cell.length_a   1.000
_cell.length_b   1.000
_cell.length_c   1.000
_cell.angle_alpha   90.00
_cell.angle_beta   90.00
_cell.angle_gamma   90.00
#
_symmetry.space_group_name_H-M   'P 1'
#
loop_
_entity.id
_entity.type
_entity.pdbx_description
1 polymer ?
#
loop_
_entity_poly.entity_id
_entity_poly.type
_entity_poly.pdbx_seq_one_letter_code
_entity_poly.pdbx_strand_id
1 'polypeptide(L)' 'MKKIIKIVLIGLFMLFLLNSLWTMIQTKEGLDSPFWLQLFYLLVYVVSAIATYREKWYGFAVAFLLGIVVMLVSIIISI' A
#
# COMPACT_ATOMS: atom_id res chain seq x y z
N MET A 1 10.72 -6.10 -19.14
CA MET A 1 9.26 -5.86 -19.27
C MET A 1 9.04 -4.69 -20.22
N LYS A 2 8.11 -4.78 -21.19
CA LYS A 2 7.75 -3.62 -22.03
C LYS A 2 7.30 -2.47 -21.11
N LYS A 3 7.77 -1.24 -21.32
CA LYS A 3 7.49 -0.06 -20.45
C LYS A 3 6.00 0.09 -20.08
N ILE A 4 5.13 -0.25 -21.03
CA ILE A 4 3.67 -0.22 -20.89
C ILE A 4 3.19 -1.14 -19.75
N ILE A 5 3.71 -2.37 -19.67
CA ILE A 5 3.29 -3.35 -18.67
C ILE A 5 3.59 -2.85 -17.25
N LYS A 6 4.76 -2.20 -17.07
CA LYS A 6 5.15 -1.62 -15.77
C LYS A 6 4.20 -0.51 -15.34
N ILE A 7 3.81 0.37 -16.26
CA ILE A 7 2.88 1.48 -15.97
C ILE A 7 1.50 0.93 -15.60
N VAL A 8 0.99 -0.04 -16.37
CA VAL A 8 -0.32 -0.66 -16.11
C VAL A 8 -0.33 -1.35 -14.74
N LEU A 9 0.72 -2.11 -14.40
CA LEU A 9 0.83 -2.76 -13.09
C LEU A 9 0.84 -1.76 -11.94
N ILE A 10 1.64 -0.69 -12.05
CA ILE A 10 1.70 0.35 -11.01
C ILE A 10 0.34 1.04 -10.87
N GLY A 11 -0.32 1.36 -11.98
CA GLY A 11 -1.64 1.98 -11.99
C GLY A 11 -2.71 1.11 -11.35
N LEU A 12 -2.80 -0.16 -11.74
CA LEU A 12 -3.74 -1.13 -11.15
C LEU A 12 -3.50 -1.32 -9.66
N PHE A 13 -2.23 -1.40 -9.25
CA PHE A 13 -1.87 -1.53 -7.85
C PHE A 13 -2.26 -0.29 -7.04
N MET A 14 -2.03 0.92 -7.56
CA MET A 14 -2.49 2.15 -6.91
C MET A 14 -4.02 2.23 -6.81
N LEU A 15 -4.73 1.86 -7.87
CA LEU A 15 -6.21 1.81 -7.84
C LEU A 15 -6.72 0.82 -6.79
N PHE A 16 -6.09 -0.33 -6.67
CA PHE A 16 -6.41 -1.30 -5.62
C PHE A 16 -6.22 -0.69 -4.22
N LEU A 17 -5.08 -0.04 -3.96
CA LEU A 17 -4.81 0.60 -2.67
C LEU A 17 -5.81 1.72 -2.33
N LEU A 18 -6.15 2.55 -3.32
CA LEU A 18 -7.16 3.61 -3.15
C LEU A 18 -8.54 3.03 -2.88
N ASN A 19 -8.92 1.96 -3.58
CA ASN A 19 -10.20 1.30 -3.35
C ASN A 19 -10.28 0.68 -1.95
N SER A 20 -9.19 0.07 -1.47
CA SER A 20 -9.11 -0.46 -0.10
C SER A 20 -9.22 0.65 0.93
N LEU A 21 -8.50 1.77 0.74
CA LEU A 21 -8.61 2.94 1.62
C LEU A 21 -10.04 3.48 1.68
N TRP A 22 -10.66 3.66 0.51
CA TRP A 22 -12.03 4.15 0.38
C TRP A 22 -13.03 3.23 1.08
N THR A 23 -12.89 1.93 0.87
CA THR A 23 -13.75 0.92 1.49
C THR A 23 -13.66 0.99 3.01
N MET A 24 -12.45 1.02 3.58
CA MET A 24 -12.26 1.13 5.03
C MET A 24 -12.87 2.41 5.62
N ILE A 25 -12.78 3.54 4.90
CA ILE A 25 -13.37 4.80 5.34
C ILE A 25 -14.90 4.71 5.37
N GLN A 26 -15.51 4.01 4.41
CA GLN A 26 -16.96 3.81 4.30
C GLN A 26 -17.48 2.81 5.33
N THR A 27 -16.82 1.66 5.47
CA THR A 27 -17.28 0.59 6.38
C THR A 27 -16.94 0.88 7.83
N LYS A 28 -15.98 1.78 8.10
CA LYS A 28 -15.40 1.99 9.44
C LYS A 28 -14.78 0.71 10.01
N GLU A 29 -14.36 -0.18 9.13
CA GLU A 29 -13.68 -1.42 9.48
C GLU A 29 -12.30 -1.42 8.82
N GLY A 30 -11.28 -1.83 9.58
CA GLY A 30 -9.95 -2.06 9.04
C GLY A 30 -9.88 -3.32 8.19
N LEU A 31 -8.68 -3.70 7.76
CA LEU A 31 -8.47 -4.98 7.09
C LEU A 31 -8.81 -6.14 8.03
N ASP A 32 -9.61 -7.09 7.55
CA ASP A 32 -9.95 -8.34 8.25
C ASP A 32 -8.72 -9.26 8.34
N SER A 33 -7.83 -8.90 9.25
CA SER A 33 -6.55 -9.57 9.47
C SER A 33 -6.04 -9.30 10.88
N PRO A 34 -5.32 -10.25 11.50
CA PRO A 34 -4.74 -10.06 12.82
C PRO A 34 -3.84 -8.82 12.88
N PHE A 35 -3.89 -8.09 14.00
CA PHE A 35 -3.12 -6.85 14.19
C PHE A 35 -1.61 -7.01 13.95
N TRP A 36 -1.01 -8.11 14.41
CA TRP A 36 0.41 -8.40 14.19
C TRP A 36 0.76 -8.55 12.70
N LEU A 37 -0.16 -9.08 11.90
CA LEU A 37 0.00 -9.23 10.46
C LEU A 37 -0.09 -7.87 9.75
N GLN A 38 -0.96 -6.99 10.23
CA GLN A 38 -1.03 -5.60 9.75
C GLN A 38 0.29 -4.85 10.03
N LEU A 39 0.87 -5.00 11.23
CA LEU A 39 2.18 -4.43 11.54
C LEU A 39 3.30 -5.00 10.66
N PHE A 40 3.26 -6.31 10.38
CA PHE A 40 4.22 -6.93 9.48
C PHE A 40 4.11 -6.35 8.06
N TYR A 41 2.89 -6.20 7.52
CA TYR A 41 2.68 -5.57 6.22
C TYR A 41 3.15 -4.12 6.18
N LEU A 42 2.90 -3.34 7.24
CA LEU A 42 3.40 -1.97 7.35
C LEU A 42 4.93 -1.93 7.21
N LEU A 43 5.64 -2.83 7.90
CA LEU A 43 7.11 -2.92 7.80
C LEU A 43 7.55 -3.29 6.38
N VAL A 44 6.88 -4.26 5.74
CA VAL A 44 7.17 -4.65 4.35
C VAL A 44 6.98 -3.47 3.39
N TYR A 45 5.93 -2.68 3.55
CA TYR A 45 5.68 -1.48 2.75
C TYR A 45 6.78 -0.42 2.95
N VAL A 46 7.20 -0.17 4.19
CA VAL A 46 8.29 0.76 4.51
C VAL A 46 9.60 0.33 3.85
N VAL A 47 10.00 -0.93 4.03
CA VAL A 47 11.25 -1.45 3.45
C VAL A 47 11.19 -1.41 1.92
N SER A 48 10.04 -1.74 1.33
CA SER A 48 9.84 -1.71 -0.12
C SER A 48 9.87 -0.29 -0.69
N ALA A 49 9.32 0.69 0.02
CA ALA A 49 9.40 2.10 -0.34
C ALA A 49 10.86 2.59 -0.34
N ILE A 50 11.64 2.25 0.69
CA ILE A 50 13.06 2.61 0.78
C ILE A 50 13.86 1.95 -0.35
N ALA A 51 13.68 0.65 -0.57
CA ALA A 51 14.40 -0.09 -1.60
C ALA A 51 14.12 0.48 -3.00
N THR A 52 12.85 0.70 -3.34
CA THR A 52 12.48 1.24 -4.66
C THR A 52 12.87 2.70 -4.85
N TYR A 53 12.91 3.50 -3.78
CA TYR A 53 13.45 4.86 -3.85
C TYR A 53 14.96 4.86 -4.15
N ARG A 54 15.74 3.98 -3.49
CA ARG A 54 17.19 3.84 -3.73
C ARG A 54 17.51 3.41 -5.17
N GLU A 55 16.68 2.52 -5.73
CA GLU A 55 16.77 2.07 -7.13
C GLU A 55 16.20 3.08 -8.14
N LYS A 56 15.78 4.28 -7.70
CA LYS A 56 15.17 5.34 -8.52
C LYS A 56 13.90 4.89 -9.25
N TRP A 57 13.19 3.89 -8.73
CA TRP A 57 11.92 3.41 -9.25
C TRP A 57 10.76 4.19 -8.64
N TYR A 58 10.71 5.50 -8.91
CA TYR A 58 9.81 6.43 -8.23
C TYR A 58 8.33 6.04 -8.29
N GLY A 59 7.84 5.49 -9.41
CA GLY A 59 6.44 5.06 -9.52
C GLY A 59 6.07 3.96 -8.53
N PHE A 60 6.98 3.01 -8.29
CA PHE A 60 6.77 1.98 -7.26
C PHE A 60 6.95 2.55 -5.85
N ALA A 61 7.91 3.45 -5.65
CA ALA A 61 8.11 4.10 -4.36
C ALA A 61 6.84 4.85 -3.90
N VAL A 62 6.21 5.61 -4.79
CA VAL A 62 4.93 6.30 -4.51
C VAL A 62 3.81 5.31 -4.18
N ALA A 63 3.71 4.21 -4.93
CA ALA A 63 2.70 3.19 -4.66
C ALA A 63 2.91 2.52 -3.29
N PHE A 64 4.16 2.26 -2.89
CA PHE A 64 4.44 1.72 -1.56
C PHE A 64 4.19 2.73 -0.44
N LEU A 65 4.49 4.03 -0.64
CA LEU A 65 4.11 5.08 0.30
C LEU A 65 2.59 5.14 0.52
N LEU A 66 1.80 4.99 -0.54
CA LEU A 66 0.35 4.88 -0.41
C LEU A 66 -0.05 3.62 0.38
N GLY A 67 0.64 2.50 0.18
CA GLY A 67 0.45 1.29 0.97
C GLY A 67 0.69 1.49 2.46
N ILE A 68 1.72 2.27 2.84
CA ILE A 68 1.95 2.67 4.24
C ILE A 68 0.72 3.43 4.79
N VAL A 69 0.19 4.39 4.05
CA VAL A 69 -1.02 5.15 4.46
C VAL A 69 -2.21 4.22 4.66
N VAL A 70 -2.45 3.29 3.73
CA VAL A 70 -3.51 2.28 3.84
C VAL A 70 -3.35 1.45 5.11
N MET A 71 -2.14 0.95 5.39
CA MET A 71 -1.89 0.15 6.59
C MET A 71 -2.07 0.95 7.87
N LEU A 72 -1.62 2.21 7.91
CA LEU A 72 -1.84 3.09 9.07
C LEU A 72 -3.32 3.34 9.33
N VAL A 73 -4.10 3.61 8.28
CA VAL A 73 -5.56 3.80 8.42
C VAL A 73 -6.23 2.52 8.91
N SER A 74 -5.86 1.36 8.36
CA SER A 74 -6.36 0.05 8.82
C SER A 74 -6.08 -0.16 10.31
N ILE A 75 -4.84 0.10 10.75
CA ILE A 75 -4.41 -0.05 12.14
C ILE A 75 -5.19 0.89 13.05
N ILE A 76 -5.36 2.16 12.67
CA ILE A 76 -6.08 3.16 13.49
C ILE A 76 -7.55 2.78 13.65
N ILE A 77 -8.20 2.27 12.60
CA ILE A 77 -9.61 1.87 12.65
C ILE A 77 -9.80 0.55 13.42
N SER A 78 -8.79 -0.32 13.43
CA SER A 78 -8.84 -1.63 14.09
C SER A 78 -8.56 -1.58 15.60
N ILE A 79 -8.18 -0.41 16.14
CA ILE A 79 -7.98 -0.15 17.59
C ILE A 79 -9.29 0.40 18.17
#